data_AF-A0A971HFA7-F1
#
_entry.id   AF-A0A971HFA7-F1
#
_cell.length_a   1.000
_cell.length_b   1.000
_cell.length_c   1.000
_cell.angle_alpha   90.00
_cell.angle_beta   90.00
_cell.angle_gamma   90.00
#
_symmetry.space_group_name_H-M   'P 1'
#
loop_
_entity.id
_entity.type
_entity.pdbx_description
1 polymer ?
#
loop_
_entity_poly.entity_id
_entity_poly.type
_entity_poly.pdbx_seq_one_letter_code
_entity_poly.pdbx_strand_id
1 'polypeptide(L)'
;RSNDWLQLKDLLDLAKDLAFYPAIKAEADAISANRSLLDEPNPVATHIKELTTKLREALQHHVQNYLAIHAAQLKQLEADAHWQQLDAAKQQELLQRRQLLSMDEPSYGSTEALIDALHSVSLSQWADRTASLASKFESARLEAVKLLQPKVQHLSLPRATIQTTADLELWLEDVKQQVLDKLNDGPVTF
;
A
#
# COMPACT_ATOMS: atom_id res chain seq x y z
N ARG A 1 -31.12 18.57 -4.53
CA ARG A 1 -31.82 18.09 -3.30
C ARG A 1 -31.90 16.56 -3.22
N SER A 2 -32.67 15.84 -4.07
CA SER A 2 -32.68 14.36 -4.02
C SER A 2 -31.31 13.76 -4.38
N ASN A 3 -30.67 14.29 -5.42
CA ASN A 3 -29.31 13.90 -5.83
C ASN A 3 -28.27 14.20 -4.74
N ASP A 4 -28.28 15.41 -4.19
CA ASP A 4 -27.36 15.83 -3.11
C ASP A 4 -27.48 14.94 -1.87
N TRP A 5 -28.70 14.49 -1.53
CA TRP A 5 -28.92 13.56 -0.43
C TRP A 5 -28.35 12.16 -0.70
N LEU A 6 -28.46 11.66 -1.93
CA LEU A 6 -27.82 10.41 -2.34
C LEU A 6 -26.30 10.54 -2.30
N GLN A 7 -25.75 11.63 -2.85
CA GLN A 7 -24.33 11.91 -2.80
C GLN A 7 -23.79 12.01 -1.37
N LEU A 8 -24.52 12.66 -0.45
CA LEU A 8 -24.16 12.68 0.97
C LEU A 8 -24.11 11.26 1.57
N LYS A 9 -25.08 10.40 1.23
CA LYS A 9 -25.10 9.02 1.73
C LYS A 9 -23.93 8.19 1.22
N ASP A 10 -23.59 8.32 -0.07
CA ASP A 10 -22.44 7.62 -0.66
C ASP A 10 -21.14 8.06 0.02
N LEU A 11 -20.94 9.37 0.22
CA LEU A 11 -19.78 9.90 0.93
C LEU A 11 -19.73 9.44 2.39
N LEU A 12 -20.88 9.33 3.06
CA LEU A 12 -20.94 8.81 4.43
C LEU A 12 -20.57 7.33 4.50
N ASP A 13 -21.01 6.50 3.55
CA ASP A 13 -20.64 5.07 3.51
C ASP A 13 -19.13 4.91 3.29
N LEU A 14 -18.56 5.70 2.38
CA LEU A 14 -17.11 5.74 2.11
C LEU A 14 -16.29 6.21 3.33
N ALA A 15 -16.89 7.03 4.21
CA ALA A 15 -16.22 7.59 5.38
C ALA A 15 -16.42 6.78 6.67
N LYS A 16 -17.19 5.69 6.67
CA LYS A 16 -17.65 4.98 7.90
C LYS A 16 -16.55 4.61 8.90
N ASP A 17 -15.34 4.31 8.41
CA ASP A 17 -14.21 3.89 9.24
C ASP A 17 -13.30 5.06 9.65
N LEU A 18 -13.68 6.30 9.34
CA LEU A 18 -12.90 7.50 9.61
C LEU A 18 -13.37 8.22 10.88
N ALA A 19 -12.43 8.81 11.61
CA ALA A 19 -12.68 9.41 12.92
C ALA A 19 -13.73 10.54 12.91
N PHE A 20 -13.89 11.25 11.79
CA PHE A 20 -14.85 12.35 11.65
C PHE A 20 -16.27 11.90 11.28
N TYR A 21 -16.47 10.63 10.91
CA TYR A 21 -17.76 10.11 10.48
C TYR A 21 -18.89 10.27 11.50
N PRO A 22 -18.72 9.94 12.80
CA PRO A 22 -19.83 9.94 13.74
C PRO A 22 -20.51 11.30 13.89
N ALA A 23 -19.74 12.38 13.86
CA ALA A 23 -20.26 13.74 13.99
C ALA A 23 -21.13 14.13 12.77
N ILE A 24 -20.59 13.94 11.56
CA ILE A 24 -21.26 14.28 10.30
C ILE A 24 -22.51 13.39 10.11
N LYS A 25 -22.43 12.11 10.49
CA LYS A 25 -23.56 11.18 10.42
C LYS A 25 -24.71 11.61 11.33
N ALA A 26 -24.42 12.05 12.56
CA ALA A 26 -25.44 12.52 13.49
C ALA A 26 -26.19 13.75 12.96
N GLU A 27 -25.48 14.68 12.31
CA GLU A 27 -26.08 15.85 11.70
C GLU A 27 -26.94 15.50 10.47
N ALA A 28 -26.47 14.58 9.62
CA ALA A 28 -27.26 14.05 8.51
C ALA A 28 -28.54 13.35 8.98
N ASP A 29 -28.47 12.57 10.07
CA ASP A 29 -29.64 11.93 10.66
C ASP A 29 -30.65 12.94 11.21
N ALA A 30 -30.18 14.03 11.83
CA ALA A 30 -31.04 15.10 12.30
C ALA A 30 -31.79 15.80 11.15
N ILE A 31 -31.12 16.05 10.01
CA ILE A 31 -31.75 16.61 8.80
C ILE A 31 -32.88 15.70 8.31
N SER A 32 -32.65 14.38 8.27
CA SER A 32 -33.67 13.40 7.87
C SER A 32 -34.83 13.32 8.88
N ALA A 33 -34.52 13.34 10.18
CA ALA A 33 -35.52 13.24 11.24
C ALA A 33 -36.46 14.45 11.27
N ASN A 34 -35.90 15.66 11.08
CA ASN A 34 -36.65 16.92 11.05
C ASN A 34 -37.35 17.18 9.71
N ARG A 35 -37.14 16.31 8.69
CA ARG A 35 -37.63 16.49 7.31
C ARG A 35 -37.20 17.83 6.70
N SER A 36 -36.05 18.32 7.13
CA SER A 36 -35.49 19.63 6.76
C SER A 36 -34.82 19.67 5.40
N LEU A 37 -34.82 18.57 4.63
CA LEU A 37 -34.15 18.49 3.33
C LEU A 37 -34.64 19.55 2.31
N LEU A 38 -35.81 20.14 2.54
CA LEU A 38 -36.41 21.20 1.72
C LEU A 38 -36.12 22.63 2.21
N ASP A 39 -35.37 22.79 3.31
CA ASP A 39 -35.05 24.10 3.90
C ASP A 39 -34.05 24.89 3.04
N GLU A 40 -34.05 26.22 3.16
CA GLU A 40 -33.08 27.13 2.53
C GLU A 40 -32.25 27.85 3.60
N PRO A 41 -30.91 27.90 3.47
CA PRO A 41 -30.09 27.30 2.41
C PRO A 41 -30.06 25.76 2.47
N ASN A 42 -29.64 25.11 1.37
CA ASN A 42 -29.53 23.65 1.28
C ASN A 42 -28.76 23.05 2.49
N PRO A 43 -29.43 22.26 3.36
CA PRO A 43 -28.87 21.85 4.64
C PRO A 43 -27.73 20.82 4.53
N VAL A 44 -27.58 20.17 3.37
CA VAL A 44 -26.58 19.10 3.17
C VAL A 44 -25.33 19.57 2.42
N ALA A 45 -25.36 20.78 1.85
CA ALA A 45 -24.29 21.28 0.99
C ALA A 45 -22.94 21.39 1.73
N THR A 46 -22.98 21.83 2.99
CA THR A 46 -21.78 21.95 3.83
C THR A 46 -21.18 20.58 4.14
N HIS A 47 -22.01 19.59 4.49
CA HIS A 47 -21.56 18.23 4.79
C HIS A 47 -20.97 17.53 3.58
N ILE A 48 -21.58 17.67 2.40
CA ILE A 48 -21.02 17.14 1.15
C ILE A 48 -19.64 17.73 0.91
N LYS A 49 -19.50 19.07 1.00
CA LYS A 49 -18.21 19.74 0.81
C LYS A 49 -17.17 19.26 1.83
N GLU A 50 -17.54 19.15 3.10
CA GLU A 50 -16.65 18.69 4.16
C GLU A 50 -16.18 17.25 3.94
N LEU A 51 -17.11 16.32 3.68
CA LEU A 51 -16.80 14.92 3.42
C LEU A 51 -15.91 14.77 2.17
N THR A 52 -16.27 15.46 1.08
CA THR A 52 -15.46 15.44 -0.15
C THR A 52 -14.03 15.92 0.12
N THR A 53 -13.85 17.01 0.86
CA THR A 53 -12.51 17.50 1.20
C THR A 53 -11.73 16.47 2.04
N LYS A 54 -12.32 15.96 3.12
CA LYS A 54 -11.63 15.02 4.02
C LYS A 54 -11.32 13.68 3.35
N LEU A 55 -12.25 13.15 2.55
CA LEU A 55 -12.04 11.92 1.77
C LEU A 55 -10.97 12.11 0.69
N ARG A 56 -10.94 13.27 0.03
CA ARG A 56 -9.89 13.61 -0.94
C ARG A 56 -8.52 13.66 -0.26
N GLU A 57 -8.40 14.34 0.87
CA GLU A 57 -7.15 14.41 1.64
C GLU A 57 -6.68 13.01 2.07
N ALA A 58 -7.59 12.18 2.56
CA ALA A 58 -7.28 10.81 2.94
C ALA A 58 -6.81 9.96 1.74
N LEU A 59 -7.55 9.99 0.62
CA LEU A 59 -7.16 9.28 -0.60
C LEU A 59 -5.80 9.75 -1.11
N GLN A 60 -5.60 11.07 -1.19
CA GLN A 60 -4.32 11.66 -1.62
C GLN A 60 -3.17 11.20 -0.72
N HIS A 61 -3.36 11.20 0.60
CA HIS A 61 -2.35 10.70 1.54
C HIS A 61 -1.96 9.24 1.24
N HIS A 62 -2.95 8.36 1.08
CA HIS A 62 -2.74 6.95 0.79
C HIS A 62 -2.05 6.72 -0.56
N VAL A 63 -2.49 7.41 -1.61
CA VAL A 63 -1.90 7.35 -2.96
C VAL A 63 -0.44 7.81 -2.93
N GLN A 64 -0.16 8.97 -2.32
CA GLN A 64 1.19 9.53 -2.27
C GLN A 64 2.14 8.68 -1.43
N ASN A 65 1.64 8.09 -0.33
CA ASN A 65 2.42 7.15 0.47
C ASN A 65 2.79 5.88 -0.34
N TYR A 66 1.82 5.33 -1.06
CA TYR A 66 2.05 4.19 -1.96
C TYR A 66 3.11 4.53 -3.03
N LEU A 67 2.96 5.66 -3.73
CA LEU A 67 3.87 6.09 -4.79
C LEU A 67 5.29 6.34 -4.26
N ALA A 68 5.42 6.97 -3.09
CA ALA A 68 6.73 7.23 -2.47
C ALA A 68 7.45 5.93 -2.09
N ILE A 69 6.74 4.98 -1.46
CA ILE A 69 7.31 3.67 -1.08
C ILE A 69 7.64 2.86 -2.33
N HIS A 70 6.75 2.85 -3.33
CA HIS A 70 6.98 2.15 -4.59
C HIS A 70 8.23 2.70 -5.30
N ALA A 71 8.35 4.02 -5.45
CA ALA A 71 9.52 4.64 -6.08
C ALA A 71 10.82 4.35 -5.32
N ALA A 72 10.79 4.37 -3.99
CA ALA A 72 11.95 4.04 -3.16
C ALA A 72 12.38 2.58 -3.34
N GLN A 73 11.43 1.65 -3.34
CA GLN A 73 11.68 0.22 -3.53
C GLN A 73 12.14 -0.11 -4.95
N LEU A 74 11.55 0.53 -5.97
CA LEU A 74 11.96 0.38 -7.35
C LEU A 74 13.41 0.84 -7.54
N LYS A 75 13.78 1.99 -6.96
CA LYS A 75 15.16 2.47 -6.98
C LYS A 75 16.14 1.49 -6.32
N GLN A 76 15.74 0.83 -5.23
CA GLN A 76 16.56 -0.21 -4.59
C GLN A 76 16.71 -1.44 -5.49
N LEU A 77 15.62 -1.87 -6.14
CA LEU A 77 15.64 -2.99 -7.08
C LEU A 77 16.50 -2.68 -8.31
N GLU A 78 16.40 -1.48 -8.88
CA GLU A 78 17.21 -1.04 -10.02
C GLU A 78 18.71 -0.92 -9.69
N ALA A 79 19.05 -0.68 -8.42
CA ALA A 79 20.42 -0.67 -7.93
C ALA A 79 20.98 -2.07 -7.63
N ASP A 80 20.14 -3.12 -7.62
CA ASP A 80 20.57 -4.48 -7.33
C ASP A 80 21.41 -5.08 -8.47
N ALA A 81 22.54 -5.67 -8.11
CA ALA A 81 23.51 -6.18 -9.07
C ALA A 81 23.00 -7.39 -9.87
N HIS A 82 22.10 -8.20 -9.30
CA HIS A 82 21.48 -9.32 -10.02
C HIS A 82 20.37 -8.78 -10.92
N TRP A 83 19.56 -7.84 -10.44
CA TRP A 83 18.54 -7.20 -11.26
C TRP A 83 19.09 -6.56 -12.53
N GLN A 84 20.23 -5.86 -12.43
CA GLN A 84 20.90 -5.21 -13.58
C GLN A 84 21.44 -6.19 -14.63
N GLN A 85 21.62 -7.47 -14.29
CA GLN A 85 22.04 -8.51 -15.24
C GLN A 85 20.88 -9.08 -16.06
N LEU A 86 19.63 -8.82 -15.66
CA LEU A 86 18.46 -9.20 -16.45
C LEU A 86 18.29 -8.27 -17.66
N ASP A 87 17.82 -8.82 -18.77
CA ASP A 87 17.36 -8.03 -19.90
C ASP A 87 16.05 -7.28 -19.56
N ALA A 88 15.78 -6.19 -20.28
CA ALA A 88 14.63 -5.32 -20.02
C ALA A 88 13.29 -6.06 -20.15
N ALA A 89 13.19 -7.05 -21.04
CA ALA A 89 11.97 -7.84 -21.22
C ALA A 89 11.66 -8.68 -19.98
N LYS A 90 12.67 -9.34 -19.40
CA LYS A 90 12.54 -10.10 -18.14
C LYS A 90 12.26 -9.21 -16.94
N GLN A 91 12.91 -8.04 -16.86
CA GLN A 91 12.63 -7.07 -15.80
C GLN A 91 11.15 -6.65 -15.85
N GLN A 92 10.65 -6.29 -17.04
CA GLN A 92 9.26 -5.91 -17.22
C GLN A 92 8.29 -7.07 -16.93
N GLU A 93 8.62 -8.29 -17.36
CA GLU A 93 7.82 -9.49 -17.06
C GLU A 93 7.73 -9.75 -15.54
N LEU A 94 8.83 -9.63 -14.81
CA LEU A 94 8.86 -9.81 -13.35
C LEU A 94 8.04 -8.73 -12.64
N LEU A 95 8.22 -7.45 -13.02
CA LEU A 95 7.43 -6.36 -12.47
C LEU A 95 5.94 -6.55 -12.75
N GLN A 96 5.57 -6.98 -13.96
CA GLN A 96 4.18 -7.25 -14.32
C GLN A 96 3.61 -8.43 -13.52
N ARG A 97 4.31 -9.57 -13.46
CA ARG A 97 3.88 -10.77 -12.74
C ARG A 97 3.66 -10.49 -11.24
N ARG A 98 4.48 -9.63 -10.66
CA ARG A 98 4.40 -9.22 -9.24
C ARG A 98 3.46 -8.04 -8.99
N GLN A 99 2.81 -7.50 -10.03
CA GLN A 99 1.96 -6.31 -9.96
C GLN A 99 2.72 -5.10 -9.36
N LEU A 100 3.96 -4.92 -9.80
CA LEU A 100 4.88 -3.86 -9.41
C LEU A 100 5.10 -2.82 -10.52
N LEU A 101 4.38 -2.92 -11.63
CA LEU A 101 4.35 -1.85 -12.62
C LEU A 101 3.79 -0.57 -11.98
N SER A 102 4.28 0.58 -12.45
CA SER A 102 3.75 1.87 -12.01
C SER A 102 2.25 1.89 -12.25
N MET A 103 1.52 2.41 -11.27
CA MET A 103 0.08 2.55 -11.35
C MET A 103 -0.26 4.00 -11.68
N ASP A 104 -1.28 4.18 -12.51
CA ASP A 104 -1.81 5.51 -12.78
C ASP A 104 -2.49 6.08 -11.53
N GLU A 105 -2.25 7.37 -11.28
CA GLU A 105 -2.89 8.07 -10.17
C GLU A 105 -4.40 8.18 -10.44
N PRO A 106 -5.28 7.77 -9.49
CA PRO A 106 -6.71 7.91 -9.68
C PRO A 106 -7.09 9.39 -9.81
N SER A 107 -8.10 9.70 -10.62
CA SER A 107 -8.66 11.05 -10.67
C SER A 107 -9.60 11.28 -9.48
N TYR A 108 -9.43 12.41 -8.79
CA TYR A 108 -10.29 12.84 -7.68
C TYR A 108 -10.61 14.34 -7.73
N GLY A 109 -10.62 14.92 -8.94
CA GLY A 109 -10.84 16.34 -9.20
C GLY A 109 -12.28 16.84 -8.97
N SER A 110 -13.27 15.95 -9.07
CA SER A 110 -14.67 16.22 -8.69
C SER A 110 -15.12 15.30 -7.55
N THR A 111 -16.29 15.56 -6.98
CA THR A 111 -16.90 14.69 -5.97
C THR A 111 -17.22 13.31 -6.56
N GLU A 112 -17.74 13.27 -7.79
CA GLU A 112 -18.10 12.04 -8.49
C GLU A 112 -16.85 11.20 -8.79
N ALA A 113 -15.79 11.82 -9.31
CA ALA A 113 -14.52 11.14 -9.56
C ALA A 113 -13.91 10.57 -8.26
N LEU A 114 -14.02 11.30 -7.14
CA LEU A 114 -13.58 10.83 -5.84
C LEU A 114 -14.38 9.60 -5.37
N ILE A 115 -15.71 9.63 -5.51
CA ILE A 115 -16.58 8.50 -5.17
C ILE A 115 -16.22 7.28 -6.02
N ASP A 116 -16.10 7.44 -7.33
CA ASP A 116 -15.73 6.35 -8.25
C ASP A 116 -14.34 5.77 -7.92
N ALA A 117 -13.37 6.62 -7.59
CA ALA A 117 -12.04 6.20 -7.17
C ALA A 117 -12.08 5.37 -5.88
N LEU A 118 -12.84 5.81 -4.88
CA LEU A 118 -12.95 5.12 -3.59
C LEU A 118 -13.80 3.85 -3.65
N HIS A 119 -14.76 3.76 -4.57
CA HIS A 119 -15.46 2.51 -4.87
C HIS A 119 -14.58 1.50 -5.60
N SER A 120 -13.70 1.97 -6.49
CA SER A 120 -12.73 1.12 -7.20
C SER A 120 -11.64 0.60 -6.27
N VAL A 121 -11.07 1.48 -5.44
CA VAL A 121 -10.04 1.16 -4.45
C VAL A 121 -10.31 1.91 -3.16
N SER A 122 -10.75 1.19 -2.12
CA SER A 122 -11.00 1.77 -0.81
C SER A 122 -9.71 2.24 -0.13
N LEU A 123 -9.82 3.11 0.88
CA LEU A 123 -8.69 3.55 1.69
C LEU A 123 -7.95 2.37 2.36
N SER A 124 -8.71 1.36 2.83
CA SER A 124 -8.13 0.14 3.39
C SER A 124 -7.36 -0.67 2.35
N GLN A 125 -7.91 -0.82 1.13
CA GLN A 125 -7.21 -1.50 0.03
C GLN A 125 -5.92 -0.77 -0.37
N TRP A 126 -5.89 0.57 -0.30
CA TRP A 126 -4.66 1.33 -0.48
C TRP A 126 -3.63 1.05 0.62
N ALA A 127 -4.06 0.97 1.88
CA ALA A 127 -3.19 0.59 2.99
C ALA A 127 -2.60 -0.83 2.78
N ASP A 128 -3.44 -1.79 2.39
CA ASP A 128 -3.03 -3.18 2.12
C ASP A 128 -2.03 -3.25 0.95
N ARG A 129 -2.30 -2.53 -0.14
CA ARG A 129 -1.38 -2.41 -1.28
C ARG A 129 -0.02 -1.91 -0.82
N THR A 130 -0.01 -0.83 -0.06
CA THR A 130 1.22 -0.21 0.46
C THR A 130 1.99 -1.17 1.37
N ALA A 131 1.31 -1.82 2.32
CA ALA A 131 1.93 -2.77 3.24
C ALA A 131 2.54 -3.98 2.51
N SER A 132 1.96 -4.39 1.37
CA SER A 132 2.47 -5.50 0.59
C SER A 132 3.70 -5.17 -0.26
N LEU A 133 3.98 -3.89 -0.56
CA LEU A 133 5.02 -3.48 -1.52
C LEU A 133 6.40 -4.06 -1.19
N ALA A 134 6.86 -3.92 0.06
CA ALA A 134 8.18 -4.38 0.47
C ALA A 134 8.37 -5.89 0.19
N SER A 135 7.39 -6.72 0.56
CA SER A 135 7.43 -8.16 0.31
C SER A 135 7.39 -8.54 -1.17
N LYS A 136 6.67 -7.76 -1.99
CA LYS A 136 6.59 -7.97 -3.44
C LYS A 136 7.91 -7.63 -4.13
N PHE A 137 8.54 -6.52 -3.76
CA PHE A 137 9.86 -6.12 -4.28
C PHE A 137 10.96 -7.09 -3.84
N GLU A 138 10.94 -7.53 -2.59
CA GLU A 138 11.80 -8.60 -2.09
C GLU A 138 11.67 -9.87 -2.94
N SER A 139 10.43 -10.31 -3.19
CA SER A 139 10.16 -11.48 -4.02
C SER A 139 10.68 -11.31 -5.45
N ALA A 140 10.58 -10.11 -6.03
CA ALA A 140 11.11 -9.81 -7.37
C ALA A 140 12.64 -9.90 -7.40
N ARG A 141 13.32 -9.39 -6.36
CA ARG A 141 14.78 -9.50 -6.22
C ARG A 141 15.22 -10.97 -6.13
N LEU A 142 14.60 -11.75 -5.26
CA LEU A 142 14.93 -13.18 -5.10
C LEU A 142 14.69 -13.98 -6.38
N GLU A 143 13.64 -13.63 -7.14
CA GLU A 143 13.35 -14.26 -8.41
C GLU A 143 14.38 -13.91 -9.49
N ALA A 144 14.84 -12.66 -9.53
CA ALA A 144 15.94 -12.25 -10.39
C ALA A 144 17.23 -13.03 -10.09
N VAL A 145 17.57 -13.15 -8.80
CA VAL A 145 18.71 -13.95 -8.32
C VAL A 145 18.58 -15.41 -8.76
N LYS A 146 17.40 -16.02 -8.59
CA LYS A 146 17.14 -17.40 -9.00
C LYS A 146 17.20 -17.63 -10.51
N LEU A 147 16.79 -16.66 -11.32
CA LEU A 147 16.87 -16.75 -12.79
C LEU A 147 18.32 -16.76 -13.28
N LEU A 148 19.20 -15.98 -12.63
CA LEU A 148 20.61 -15.88 -12.98
C LEU A 148 21.44 -17.02 -12.39
N GLN A 149 21.09 -17.45 -11.18
CA GLN A 149 21.76 -18.51 -10.46
C GLN A 149 20.72 -19.53 -9.98
N PRO A 150 20.30 -20.48 -10.83
CA PRO A 150 19.23 -21.44 -10.49
C PRO A 150 19.52 -22.32 -9.27
N LYS A 151 20.80 -22.47 -8.89
CA LYS A 151 21.25 -23.22 -7.71
C LYS A 151 21.35 -22.37 -6.44
N VAL A 152 21.09 -21.05 -6.52
CA VAL A 152 21.19 -20.15 -5.37
C VAL A 152 20.25 -20.58 -4.25
N GLN A 153 20.76 -20.55 -3.03
CA GLN A 153 20.06 -20.90 -1.81
C GLN A 153 19.73 -19.62 -1.05
N HIS A 154 18.45 -19.41 -0.75
CA HIS A 154 18.03 -18.31 0.13
C HIS A 154 18.12 -18.75 1.59
N LEU A 155 18.81 -17.98 2.42
CA LEU A 155 18.96 -18.21 3.85
C LEU A 155 18.45 -17.00 4.63
N SER A 156 17.36 -17.18 5.37
CA SER A 156 16.90 -16.16 6.32
C SER A 156 17.76 -16.24 7.59
N LEU A 157 18.40 -15.13 7.97
CA LEU A 157 19.24 -15.09 9.16
C LEU A 157 18.40 -15.34 10.43
N PRO A 158 18.86 -16.20 11.36
CA PRO A 158 18.16 -16.48 12.61
C PRO A 158 18.00 -15.21 13.45
N ARG A 159 16.77 -14.96 13.91
CA ARG A 159 16.47 -13.81 14.78
C ARG A 159 16.89 -14.11 16.21
N ALA A 160 17.81 -13.33 16.77
CA ALA A 160 18.26 -13.45 18.15
C ALA A 160 18.36 -12.07 18.83
N THR A 161 18.17 -12.04 20.15
CA THR A 161 18.46 -10.85 20.98
C THR A 161 19.85 -11.03 21.59
N ILE A 162 20.78 -10.18 21.21
CA ILE A 162 22.18 -10.25 21.63
C ILE A 162 22.40 -9.28 22.79
N GLN A 163 22.73 -9.79 23.97
CA GLN A 163 22.91 -8.97 25.18
C GLN A 163 24.37 -8.85 25.60
N THR A 164 25.19 -9.85 25.26
CA THR A 164 26.61 -9.90 25.58
C THR A 164 27.44 -10.22 24.35
N THR A 165 28.75 -9.96 24.43
CA THR A 165 29.70 -10.35 23.37
C THR A 165 29.76 -11.86 23.17
N ALA A 166 29.57 -12.66 24.23
CA ALA A 166 29.51 -14.11 24.12
C ALA A 166 28.27 -14.57 23.33
N ASP A 167 27.11 -13.92 23.54
CA ASP A 167 25.90 -14.21 22.76
C ASP A 167 26.10 -13.87 21.27
N LEU A 168 26.85 -12.80 20.97
CA LEU A 168 27.18 -12.43 19.59
C LEU A 168 28.05 -13.49 18.91
N GLU A 169 29.08 -14.00 19.59
CA GLU A 169 29.96 -15.03 19.05
C GLU A 169 29.21 -16.34 18.78
N LEU A 170 28.35 -16.76 19.71
CA LEU A 170 27.51 -17.95 19.53
C LEU A 170 26.57 -17.80 18.34
N TRP A 171 25.93 -16.62 18.20
CA TRP A 171 25.05 -16.34 17.08
C TRP A 171 25.80 -16.31 15.74
N LEU A 172 27.00 -15.72 15.69
CA LEU A 172 27.83 -15.69 14.49
C LEU A 172 28.29 -17.09 14.06
N GLU A 173 28.65 -17.97 15.00
CA GLU A 173 29.04 -19.34 14.67
C GLU A 173 27.85 -20.16 14.14
N ASP A 174 26.66 -19.99 14.71
CA ASP A 174 25.43 -20.61 14.20
C ASP A 174 25.10 -20.13 12.77
N VAL A 175 25.12 -18.81 12.54
CA VAL A 175 24.93 -18.23 11.20
C VAL A 175 25.95 -18.76 10.21
N LYS A 176 27.23 -18.80 10.60
CA LYS A 176 28.32 -19.31 9.75
C LYS A 176 28.09 -20.78 9.39
N GLN A 177 27.69 -21.62 10.35
CA GLN A 177 27.40 -23.03 10.07
C GLN A 177 26.23 -23.18 9.10
N GLN A 178 25.14 -22.43 9.30
CA GLN A 178 23.98 -22.44 8.39
C GLN A 178 24.36 -21.98 6.97
N VAL A 179 25.22 -20.96 6.84
CA VAL A 179 25.75 -20.50 5.55
C VAL A 179 26.60 -21.58 4.89
N LEU A 180 27.52 -22.21 5.62
CA LEU A 180 28.39 -23.28 5.09
C LEU A 180 27.57 -24.47 4.59
N ASP A 181 26.56 -24.88 5.36
CA ASP A 181 25.68 -25.98 5.00
C ASP A 181 24.95 -25.68 3.68
N LYS A 182 24.40 -24.47 3.53
CA LYS A 182 23.73 -24.03 2.29
C LYS A 182 24.69 -23.82 1.12
N LEU A 183 25.93 -23.40 1.40
CA LEU A 183 26.94 -23.16 0.37
C LEU A 183 27.31 -24.44 -0.39
N ASN A 184 27.21 -25.61 0.27
CA ASN A 184 27.40 -26.91 -0.37
C ASN A 184 26.37 -27.17 -1.50
N ASP A 185 25.17 -26.62 -1.37
CA ASP A 185 24.08 -26.80 -2.33
C ASP A 185 24.05 -25.70 -3.42
N GLY A 186 24.79 -24.60 -3.22
CA GLY A 186 24.97 -23.51 -4.18
C GLY A 186 25.26 -22.16 -3.53
N PRO A 187 25.44 -21.08 -4.33
CA PRO A 187 25.65 -19.73 -3.80
C PRO A 187 24.55 -19.32 -2.82
N VAL A 188 24.87 -18.58 -1.76
CA VAL A 188 23.89 -18.18 -0.72
C VAL A 188 23.52 -16.71 -0.84
N THR A 189 22.23 -16.39 -0.74
CA THR A 189 21.68 -15.02 -0.62
C THR A 189 20.87 -14.90 0.66
N PHE A 190 20.88 -13.72 1.26
CA PHE A 190 20.19 -13.41 2.52
C PHE A 190 18.97 -12.52 2.31
#